data_AF-A0A517TGR4-F1
#
_entry.id   AF-A0A517TGR4-F1
#
_cell.length_a   1.000
_cell.length_b   1.000
_cell.length_c   1.000
_cell.angle_alpha   90.00
_cell.angle_beta   90.00
_cell.angle_gamma   90.00
#
_symmetry.space_group_name_H-M   'P 1'
#
loop_
_entity.id
_entity.type
_entity.pdbx_description
1 polymer ?
#
loop_
_entity_poly.entity_id
_entity_poly.type
_entity_poly.pdbx_seq_one_letter_code
_entity_poly.pdbx_strand_id
1 'polypeptide(L)'
;MQVHDHVLLGRRPAMLLMLVGCLASPAVGQTVANRKPTLEERLTSGLLARRPSEIAYIAAVIDTVNRGDLPTKLVDRVFLWARSKAPKNAVGRRPITYFQAGLDRIAAKMRINIEADRPATTSSGG
;
A
#
# COMPACT_ATOMS: atom_id res chain seq x y z
N MET A 1 6.93 -56.66 42.51
CA MET A 1 8.14 -55.83 42.67
C MET A 1 9.11 -56.29 41.58
N GLN A 2 9.13 -55.61 40.44
CA GLN A 2 9.82 -56.10 39.25
C GLN A 2 10.93 -55.13 38.89
N VAL A 3 12.11 -55.43 39.43
CA VAL A 3 13.38 -55.15 38.78
C VAL A 3 13.68 -56.38 37.92
N HIS A 4 14.13 -56.17 36.68
CA HIS A 4 15.35 -56.74 36.13
C HIS A 4 15.63 -56.12 34.77
N ASP A 5 16.81 -55.51 34.70
CA ASP A 5 17.59 -55.02 33.57
C ASP A 5 17.70 -55.98 32.38
N HIS A 6 17.99 -55.44 31.18
CA HIS A 6 19.00 -55.92 30.22
C HIS A 6 19.22 -54.80 29.16
N VAL A 7 20.33 -54.04 29.11
CA VAL A 7 21.71 -54.35 28.69
C VAL A 7 21.98 -54.13 27.17
N LEU A 8 23.05 -53.35 26.91
CA LEU A 8 23.93 -53.27 25.72
C LEU A 8 23.47 -52.59 24.40
N LEU A 9 24.01 -51.38 24.14
CA LEU A 9 24.88 -51.02 23.01
C LEU A 9 25.15 -49.50 23.11
N GLY A 10 26.35 -48.97 23.32
CA GLY A 10 27.61 -49.35 22.71
C GLY A 10 27.75 -48.69 21.34
N ARG A 11 28.64 -47.68 21.24
CA ARG A 11 29.18 -46.98 20.04
C ARG A 11 28.38 -45.73 19.63
N ARG A 12 28.95 -44.55 19.35
CA ARG A 12 30.33 -44.04 19.23
C ARG A 12 30.20 -42.49 19.12
N PRO A 13 31.24 -41.73 19.49
CA PRO A 13 31.29 -40.27 19.36
C PRO A 13 31.59 -39.89 17.91
N ALA A 14 30.90 -38.89 17.35
CA ALA A 14 31.37 -38.17 16.17
C ALA A 14 30.55 -36.88 15.99
N MET A 15 31.15 -35.79 16.45
CA MET A 15 31.01 -34.45 15.89
C MET A 15 30.94 -34.52 14.35
N LEU A 16 29.81 -34.13 13.76
CA LEU A 16 29.74 -33.72 12.35
C LEU A 16 28.63 -32.69 12.15
N LEU A 17 29.01 -31.43 12.36
CA LEU A 17 28.72 -30.29 11.50
C LEU A 17 27.65 -30.52 10.40
N MET A 18 26.43 -30.02 10.60
CA MET A 18 25.54 -29.74 9.47
C MET A 18 24.84 -28.39 9.63
N LEU A 19 25.40 -27.44 8.89
CA LEU A 19 24.73 -26.37 8.17
C LEU A 19 23.68 -25.55 8.94
N VAL A 20 24.20 -24.45 9.49
CA VAL A 20 23.53 -23.15 9.57
C VAL A 20 22.87 -22.83 8.23
N GLY A 21 21.60 -23.19 8.09
CA GLY A 21 20.71 -22.69 7.04
C GLY A 21 20.25 -21.28 7.41
N CYS A 22 21.16 -20.31 7.35
CA CYS A 22 20.76 -18.92 7.28
C CYS A 22 20.01 -18.72 5.96
N LEU A 23 18.70 -18.86 5.98
CA LEU A 23 17.85 -18.16 5.01
C LEU A 23 17.95 -16.68 5.36
N ALA A 24 19.04 -16.06 4.91
CA ALA A 24 19.13 -14.62 4.78
C ALA A 24 18.05 -14.22 3.78
N SER A 25 16.85 -13.94 4.29
CA SER A 25 15.88 -13.16 3.54
C SER A 25 16.55 -11.81 3.33
N PRO A 26 16.85 -11.36 2.09
CA PRO A 26 17.10 -9.96 1.87
C PRO A 26 15.76 -9.26 2.13
N ALA A 27 15.53 -8.87 3.38
CA ALA A 27 14.60 -7.79 3.65
C ALA A 27 15.20 -6.59 2.92
N VAL A 28 14.73 -6.35 1.69
CA VAL A 28 14.89 -5.08 0.99
C VAL A 28 14.04 -4.08 1.78
N GLY A 29 14.53 -3.73 2.97
CA GLY A 29 14.09 -2.58 3.72
C GLY A 29 14.63 -1.39 2.94
N GLN A 30 13.79 -0.87 2.05
CA GLN A 30 14.08 0.38 1.35
C GLN A 30 14.44 1.41 2.42
N THR A 31 15.69 1.85 2.41
CA THR A 31 16.14 3.02 3.15
C THR A 31 15.39 4.20 2.55
N VAL A 32 14.27 4.56 3.16
CA VAL A 32 13.56 5.80 2.86
C VAL A 32 14.53 6.91 3.26
N ALA A 33 15.29 7.39 2.28
CA ALA A 33 16.01 8.64 2.39
C ALA A 33 15.06 9.68 2.99
N ASN A 34 15.56 10.55 3.87
CA ASN A 34 14.82 11.57 4.61
C ASN A 34 14.22 12.64 3.67
N ARG A 35 13.30 12.22 2.81
CA ARG A 35 12.57 13.00 1.82
C ARG A 35 11.09 12.84 2.18
N LYS A 36 10.37 13.96 2.16
CA LYS A 36 8.91 13.93 2.30
C LYS A 36 8.31 13.20 1.09
N PRO A 37 7.40 12.22 1.30
CA PRO A 37 6.73 11.54 0.21
C PRO A 37 5.91 12.54 -0.60
N THR A 38 5.88 12.32 -1.92
CA THR A 38 5.02 13.06 -2.85
C THR A 38 3.54 12.82 -2.54
N LEU A 39 2.66 13.64 -3.12
CA LEU A 39 1.21 13.44 -2.96
C LEU A 39 0.79 12.06 -3.50
N GLU A 40 1.32 11.65 -4.64
CA GLU A 40 1.05 10.35 -5.26
C GLU A 40 1.45 9.18 -4.36
N GLU A 41 2.70 9.17 -3.88
CA GLU A 41 3.20 8.13 -2.99
C GLU A 41 2.35 8.06 -1.71
N ARG A 42 1.99 9.23 -1.15
CA ARG A 42 1.17 9.34 0.05
C ARG A 42 -0.24 8.79 -0.16
N LEU A 43 -0.90 9.12 -1.27
CA LEU A 43 -2.24 8.63 -1.57
C LEU A 43 -2.21 7.14 -1.88
N THR A 44 -1.29 6.67 -2.73
CA THR A 44 -1.21 5.26 -3.13
C THR A 44 -0.95 4.34 -1.94
N SER A 45 0.09 4.64 -1.16
CA SER A 45 0.43 3.85 0.02
C SER A 45 -0.58 4.01 1.15
N GLY A 46 -1.00 5.24 1.44
CA GLY A 46 -1.88 5.55 2.57
C GLY A 46 -3.32 5.09 2.37
N LEU A 47 -3.79 4.99 1.12
CA LEU A 47 -5.12 4.50 0.79
C LEU A 47 -5.18 3.01 0.48
N LEU A 48 -4.01 2.35 0.41
CA LEU A 48 -3.88 0.95 -0.01
C LEU A 48 -4.45 0.74 -1.43
N ALA A 49 -4.20 1.68 -2.33
CA ALA A 49 -4.56 1.55 -3.74
C ALA A 49 -3.64 0.53 -4.40
N ARG A 50 -4.24 -0.51 -5.01
CA ARG A 50 -3.52 -1.65 -5.59
C ARG A 50 -4.04 -2.03 -6.97
N ARG A 51 -5.31 -1.70 -7.28
CA ARG A 51 -5.90 -2.02 -8.57
C ARG A 51 -5.54 -0.95 -9.60
N PRO A 52 -5.36 -1.30 -10.88
CA PRO A 52 -5.08 -0.31 -11.93
C PRO A 52 -6.10 0.84 -11.96
N SER A 53 -7.38 0.55 -11.76
CA SER A 53 -8.44 1.56 -11.70
C SER A 53 -8.31 2.53 -10.51
N GLU A 54 -7.76 2.07 -9.39
CA GLU A 54 -7.52 2.92 -8.21
C GLU A 54 -6.33 3.84 -8.42
N ILE A 55 -5.27 3.32 -9.06
CA ILE A 55 -4.09 4.11 -9.43
C ILE A 55 -4.50 5.18 -10.45
N ALA A 56 -5.29 4.83 -11.46
CA ALA A 56 -5.80 5.77 -12.45
C ALA A 56 -6.67 6.88 -11.80
N TYR A 57 -7.49 6.52 -10.82
CA TYR A 57 -8.25 7.51 -10.05
C TYR A 57 -7.34 8.45 -9.26
N ILE A 58 -6.30 7.93 -8.61
CA ILE A 58 -5.32 8.75 -7.88
C ILE A 58 -4.60 9.71 -8.85
N ALA A 59 -4.20 9.24 -10.03
CA ALA A 59 -3.59 10.07 -11.07
C ALA A 59 -4.53 11.22 -11.47
N ALA A 60 -5.82 10.92 -11.73
CA ALA A 60 -6.82 11.93 -12.04
C ALA A 60 -6.97 12.99 -10.94
N VAL A 61 -6.96 12.57 -9.67
CA VAL A 61 -6.99 13.48 -8.52
C VAL A 61 -5.76 14.38 -8.49
N ILE A 62 -4.57 13.82 -8.72
CA ILE A 62 -3.31 14.57 -8.72
C ILE A 62 -3.31 15.61 -9.85
N ASP A 63 -3.73 15.22 -11.05
CA ASP A 63 -3.83 16.14 -12.18
C ASP A 63 -4.80 17.28 -11.88
N THR A 64 -5.97 16.96 -11.35
CA THR A 64 -6.98 17.97 -10.96
C THR A 64 -6.46 18.91 -9.87
N VAL A 65 -5.63 18.41 -8.94
CA VAL A 65 -4.95 19.25 -7.93
C VAL A 65 -3.88 20.13 -8.57
N ASN A 66 -3.09 19.58 -9.49
CA ASN A 66 -2.02 20.30 -10.18
C ASN A 66 -2.56 21.43 -11.08
N ARG A 67 -3.74 21.23 -11.69
CA ARG A 67 -4.48 22.29 -12.42
C ARG A 67 -5.02 23.39 -11.49
N GLY A 68 -5.13 23.13 -10.19
CA GLY A 68 -5.69 24.05 -9.20
C GLY A 68 -7.22 23.95 -9.03
N ASP A 69 -7.88 23.07 -9.79
CA ASP A 69 -9.33 22.87 -9.72
C ASP A 69 -9.74 22.21 -8.39
N LEU A 70 -8.89 21.33 -7.86
CA LEU A 70 -9.12 20.64 -6.59
C LEU A 70 -8.09 21.04 -5.53
N PRO A 71 -8.49 21.71 -4.43
CA PRO A 71 -7.55 22.15 -3.42
C PRO A 71 -6.85 20.98 -2.71
N THR A 72 -5.50 20.98 -2.65
CA THR A 72 -4.73 19.94 -1.96
C THR A 72 -5.16 19.74 -0.51
N LYS A 73 -5.46 20.83 0.22
CA LYS A 73 -5.95 20.76 1.61
C LYS A 73 -7.28 20.02 1.76
N LEU A 74 -8.11 20.02 0.71
CA LEU A 74 -9.36 19.27 0.70
C LEU A 74 -9.06 17.78 0.54
N VAL A 75 -8.20 17.43 -0.41
CA VAL A 75 -7.71 16.06 -0.62
C VAL A 75 -7.10 15.50 0.66
N ASP A 76 -6.26 16.27 1.36
CA ASP A 76 -5.65 15.85 2.62
C ASP A 76 -6.68 15.56 3.72
N ARG A 77 -7.73 16.39 3.83
CA ARG A 77 -8.82 16.15 4.79
C ARG A 77 -9.58 14.86 4.48
N VAL A 78 -9.92 14.62 3.22
CA VAL A 78 -10.62 13.40 2.81
C VAL A 78 -9.73 12.18 2.97
N PHE A 79 -8.43 12.29 2.67
CA PHE A 79 -7.44 11.25 2.89
C PHE A 79 -7.38 10.80 4.36
N LEU A 80 -7.26 11.76 5.29
CA LEU A 80 -7.22 11.45 6.73
C LEU A 80 -8.53 10.82 7.21
N TRP A 81 -9.67 11.33 6.74
CA TRP A 81 -10.98 10.76 7.04
C TRP A 81 -11.14 9.33 6.50
N ALA A 82 -10.72 9.07 5.25
CA ALA A 82 -10.80 7.75 4.65
C ALA A 82 -9.94 6.73 5.40
N ARG A 83 -8.73 7.13 5.84
CA ARG A 83 -7.85 6.29 6.65
C ARG A 83 -8.42 5.99 8.04
N SER A 84 -9.16 6.90 8.65
CA SER A 84 -9.78 6.64 9.95
C SER A 84 -10.96 5.68 9.86
N LYS A 85 -11.62 5.57 8.70
CA LYS A 85 -12.75 4.65 8.46
C LYS A 85 -12.35 3.19 8.26
N ALA A 86 -11.14 2.95 7.78
CA ALA A 86 -10.59 1.62 7.57
C ALA A 86 -9.27 1.46 8.34
N PRO A 87 -9.33 1.28 9.68
CA PRO A 87 -8.13 1.03 10.48
C PRO A 87 -7.45 -0.27 10.03
N LYS A 88 -6.15 -0.40 10.30
CA LYS A 88 -5.28 -1.49 9.78
C LYS A 88 -5.83 -2.91 10.02
N ASN A 89 -6.67 -3.10 11.03
CA ASN A 89 -7.22 -4.40 11.42
C ASN A 89 -8.63 -4.66 10.83
N ALA A 90 -9.18 -3.73 10.04
CA ALA A 90 -10.51 -3.86 9.48
C ALA A 90 -10.47 -4.76 8.23
N VAL A 91 -10.71 -6.06 8.43
CA VAL A 91 -10.84 -7.03 7.35
C VAL A 91 -11.97 -6.60 6.41
N GLY A 92 -11.67 -6.52 5.12
CA GLY A 92 -12.64 -6.18 4.07
C GLY A 92 -12.96 -4.69 3.90
N ARG A 93 -12.46 -3.79 4.77
CA ARG A 93 -12.65 -2.34 4.59
C ARG A 93 -11.36 -1.70 4.07
N ARG A 94 -11.44 -1.02 2.93
CA ARG A 94 -10.27 -0.42 2.27
C ARG A 94 -10.40 1.11 2.25
N PRO A 95 -9.38 1.86 2.71
CA PRO A 95 -9.46 3.32 2.75
C PRO A 95 -9.74 3.94 1.39
N ILE A 96 -9.18 3.40 0.29
CA ILE A 96 -9.41 3.90 -1.07
C ILE A 96 -10.90 3.98 -1.44
N THR A 97 -11.71 3.02 -1.03
CA THR A 97 -13.16 3.00 -1.34
C THR A 97 -13.88 4.15 -0.65
N TYR A 98 -13.53 4.47 0.61
CA TYR A 98 -14.09 5.62 1.30
C TYR A 98 -13.60 6.92 0.68
N PHE A 99 -12.31 6.99 0.35
CA PHE A 99 -11.70 8.16 -0.26
C PHE A 99 -12.39 8.55 -1.58
N GLN A 100 -12.57 7.59 -2.50
CA GLN A 100 -13.29 7.80 -3.75
C GLN A 100 -14.70 8.34 -3.50
N ALA A 101 -15.51 7.61 -2.73
CA ALA A 101 -16.89 8.02 -2.47
C ALA A 101 -16.99 9.40 -1.77
N GLY A 102 -16.09 9.68 -0.83
CA GLY A 102 -16.06 10.94 -0.10
C GLY A 102 -15.64 12.11 -0.98
N LEU A 103 -14.58 11.92 -1.77
CA LEU A 103 -14.05 12.95 -2.65
C LEU A 103 -15.01 13.23 -3.81
N ASP A 104 -15.58 12.21 -4.42
CA ASP A 104 -16.56 12.35 -5.51
C ASP A 104 -17.79 13.15 -5.05
N ARG A 105 -18.30 12.86 -3.85
CA ARG A 105 -19.44 13.60 -3.29
C ARG A 105 -19.10 15.09 -3.09
N ILE A 106 -17.89 15.38 -2.63
CA ILE A 106 -17.45 16.76 -2.40
C ILE A 106 -17.21 17.47 -3.72
N ALA A 107 -16.55 16.81 -4.68
CA ALA A 107 -16.30 17.33 -6.02
C ALA A 107 -17.61 17.63 -6.75
N ALA A 108 -18.59 16.72 -6.70
CA ALA A 108 -19.92 16.93 -7.25
C ALA A 108 -20.63 18.15 -6.63
N LYS A 109 -20.54 18.30 -5.30
CA LYS A 109 -21.10 19.49 -4.61
C LYS A 109 -20.43 20.79 -5.06
N MET A 110 -19.13 20.74 -5.37
CA MET A 110 -18.35 21.87 -5.85
C MET A 110 -18.38 22.03 -7.38
N ARG A 111 -19.07 21.13 -8.10
CA ARG A 111 -19.09 21.06 -9.56
C ARG A 111 -17.69 20.94 -10.19
N ILE A 112 -16.80 20.22 -9.52
CA ILE A 112 -15.45 19.88 -10.01
C ILE A 112 -15.51 18.51 -10.69
N ASN A 113 -14.92 18.39 -11.88
CA ASN A 113 -14.75 17.12 -12.56
C ASN A 113 -13.38 16.50 -12.20
N ILE A 114 -13.37 15.29 -11.64
CA ILE A 114 -12.13 14.56 -11.34
C ILE A 114 -11.80 13.69 -12.55
N GLU A 115 -10.96 14.23 -13.42
CA GLU A 115 -10.47 13.52 -14.59
C GLU A 115 -8.97 13.76 -14.74
N ALA A 116 -8.26 12.70 -15.11
CA ALA A 116 -6.92 12.84 -15.65
C ALA A 116 -7.07 13.71 -16.89
N ASP A 117 -6.16 14.67 -17.06
CA ASP A 117 -6.15 15.45 -18.27
C ASP A 117 -5.94 14.46 -19.41
N ARG A 118 -7.00 14.19 -20.17
CA ARG A 118 -6.94 13.29 -21.32
C ARG A 118 -5.89 13.97 -22.20
N PRO A 119 -4.77 13.31 -22.61
CA PRO A 119 -3.75 13.97 -23.40
C PRO A 119 -4.49 14.68 -24.53
N ALA A 120 -4.35 16.02 -24.57
CA ALA A 120 -5.11 16.89 -25.44
C ALA A 120 -5.26 16.17 -26.77
N THR A 121 -6.51 15.83 -27.09
CA THR A 121 -6.89 14.98 -28.22
C THR A 121 -5.87 15.07 -29.32
N THR A 122 -5.34 13.92 -29.76
CA THR A 122 -4.74 13.77 -31.08
C THR A 122 -5.69 14.40 -32.10
N SER A 123 -5.53 15.71 -32.30
CA SER A 123 -5.94 16.45 -33.47
C SER A 123 -4.91 16.08 -34.52
N SER A 124 -4.94 14.81 -34.92
CA SER A 124 -4.33 14.37 -36.16
C SER A 124 -5.29 14.87 -37.22
N GLY A 125 -5.00 16.08 -37.71
CA GLY A 125 -5.50 16.51 -39.00
C GLY A 125 -5.16 15.44 -40.04
N GLY A 126 -6.14 15.13 -40.87
CA GLY A 126 -6.11 14.20 -41.97
C GLY A 126 -7.46 14.22 -42.64
#